data_AF-A0A3B9CX76-F1
#
_entry.id   AF-A0A3B9CX76-F1
#
_cell.length_a   1.000
_cell.length_b   1.000
_cell.length_c   1.000
_cell.angle_alpha   90.00
_cell.angle_beta   90.00
_cell.angle_gamma   90.00
#
_symmetry.space_group_name_H-M   'P 1'
#
loop_
_entity.id
_entity.type
_entity.pdbx_description
1 polymer ?
#
loop_
_entity_poly.entity_id
_entity_poly.type
_entity_poly.pdbx_seq_one_letter_code
_entity_poly.pdbx_strand_id
1 'polypeptide(L)' 'MKCLRSLILAGLAAWLPVTAADELTSAFLTKHCIRCHGSEKQKADRRFDTLPGVITNNQVLEAYQEIVDQLNLEAMPPED' A
#
# COMPACT_ATOMS: atom_id res chain seq x y z
N MET A 1 -51.84 11.95 -21.87
CA MET A 1 -50.85 11.48 -22.86
C MET A 1 -49.64 11.00 -22.07
N LYS A 2 -49.44 9.67 -22.00
CA LYS A 2 -48.32 9.05 -21.29
C LYS A 2 -47.09 9.14 -22.18
N CYS A 3 -46.14 10.02 -21.86
CA CYS A 3 -44.79 9.92 -22.41
C CYS A 3 -44.00 8.91 -21.58
N LEU A 4 -43.75 7.81 -22.26
CA LEU A 4 -43.14 6.56 -21.87
C LEU A 4 -41.61 6.64 -22.09
N ARG A 5 -40.84 6.04 -21.17
CA ARG A 5 -39.41 5.64 -21.26
C ARG A 5 -38.40 6.81 -21.26
N SER A 6 -37.29 6.74 -20.54
CA SER A 6 -36.46 5.57 -20.24
C SER A 6 -35.74 5.72 -18.90
N LEU A 7 -35.77 4.65 -18.11
CA LEU A 7 -34.81 4.39 -17.04
C LEU A 7 -33.40 4.35 -17.64
N ILE A 8 -32.51 5.24 -17.22
CA ILE A 8 -31.07 5.01 -17.32
C ILE A 8 -30.62 4.61 -15.92
N LEU A 9 -30.76 3.31 -15.64
CA LEU A 9 -30.13 2.63 -14.52
C LEU A 9 -29.01 1.77 -15.14
N ALA A 10 -27.77 2.25 -15.15
CA ALA A 10 -26.55 1.45 -15.26
C ALA A 10 -25.35 2.38 -15.44
N GLY A 11 -24.59 2.60 -14.37
CA GLY A 11 -23.35 3.38 -14.44
C GLY A 11 -22.81 3.90 -13.11
N LEU A 12 -23.14 3.26 -11.98
CA LEU A 12 -22.63 3.62 -10.65
C LEU A 12 -21.84 2.46 -10.03
N ALA A 13 -21.05 1.75 -10.85
CA ALA A 13 -20.28 0.59 -10.42
C ALA A 13 -18.76 0.85 -10.39
N ALA A 14 -18.31 2.09 -10.12
CA ALA A 14 -16.88 2.40 -10.13
C ALA A 14 -16.39 3.37 -9.03
N TRP A 15 -17.13 3.53 -7.93
CA TRP A 15 -16.63 4.23 -6.73
C TRP A 15 -16.60 3.30 -5.51
N LEU A 16 -16.15 2.06 -5.70
CA LEU A 16 -15.67 1.31 -4.54
C LEU A 16 -14.30 1.90 -4.19
N PRO A 17 -14.12 2.48 -3.00
CA PRO A 17 -12.79 2.86 -2.55
C PRO A 17 -11.95 1.59 -2.51
N VAL A 18 -10.78 1.62 -3.16
CA VAL A 18 -9.76 0.58 -3.04
C VAL A 18 -9.25 0.61 -1.60
N THR A 19 -9.94 -0.05 -0.68
CA THR A 19 -9.52 -0.12 0.74
C THR A 19 -8.85 -1.46 1.04
N ALA A 20 -9.27 -2.52 0.35
CA ALA A 20 -8.76 -3.87 0.60
C ALA A 20 -7.27 -4.02 0.24
N ALA A 21 -6.79 -3.34 -0.81
CA ALA A 21 -5.38 -3.37 -1.18
C ALA A 21 -4.51 -2.68 -0.12
N ASP A 22 -4.95 -1.52 0.37
CA ASP A 22 -4.24 -0.73 1.39
C ASP A 22 -4.10 -1.50 2.71
N GLU A 23 -5.15 -2.20 3.14
CA GLU A 23 -5.13 -3.03 4.35
C GLU A 23 -4.14 -4.20 4.23
N LEU A 24 -4.11 -4.88 3.09
CA LEU A 24 -3.16 -5.98 2.84
C LEU A 24 -1.72 -5.48 2.81
N THR A 25 -1.47 -4.34 2.16
CA THR A 25 -0.15 -3.71 2.13
C THR A 25 0.30 -3.27 3.53
N SER A 26 -0.59 -2.64 4.31
CA SER A 26 -0.32 -2.23 5.69
C SER A 26 0.02 -3.42 6.59
N ALA A 27 -0.76 -4.50 6.50
CA ALA A 27 -0.52 -5.74 7.24
C ALA A 27 0.82 -6.38 6.87
N PHE A 28 1.16 -6.40 5.58
CA PHE A 28 2.43 -6.92 5.09
C PHE A 28 3.61 -6.12 5.66
N LEU A 29 3.60 -4.79 5.50
CA LEU A 29 4.67 -3.92 5.97
C LEU A 29 4.85 -4.02 7.49
N THR A 30 3.75 -4.07 8.24
CA THR A 30 3.79 -4.23 9.71
C THR A 30 4.50 -5.51 10.11
N LYS A 31 4.13 -6.64 9.49
CA LYS A 31 4.66 -7.95 9.83
C LYS A 31 6.10 -8.16 9.38
N HIS A 32 6.45 -7.69 8.19
CA HIS A 32 7.67 -8.09 7.49
C HIS A 32 8.74 -6.99 7.42
N CYS A 33 8.36 -5.72 7.52
CA CYS A 33 9.29 -4.59 7.40
C CYS A 33 9.47 -3.86 8.73
N ILE A 34 8.37 -3.41 9.36
CA ILE A 34 8.38 -2.52 10.54
C ILE A 34 8.99 -3.20 11.77
N ARG A 35 8.85 -4.51 11.93
CA ARG A 35 9.47 -5.28 13.04
C ARG A 35 10.98 -5.03 13.19
N CYS A 36 11.70 -4.80 12.09
CA CYS A 36 13.15 -4.57 12.08
C CYS A 36 13.56 -3.14 11.67
N HIS A 37 12.62 -2.37 11.13
CA HIS A 37 12.83 -1.03 10.57
C HIS A 37 11.77 -0.04 11.11
N GLY A 38 11.47 -0.17 12.40
CA GLY A 38 10.49 0.62 13.14
C GLY A 38 11.14 1.37 14.30
N SER A 39 10.31 1.93 15.19
CA SER A 39 10.78 2.71 16.34
C SER A 39 11.58 1.88 17.36
N GLU A 40 11.22 0.61 17.57
CA GLU A 40 11.91 -0.27 18.51
C GLU A 40 13.26 -0.76 17.99
N LYS A 41 13.36 -0.99 16.67
CA LYS A 41 14.55 -1.49 16.00
C LYS A 41 14.66 -0.83 14.63
N GLN A 42 15.77 -0.13 14.39
CA GLN A 42 16.03 0.60 13.14
C GLN A 42 17.29 0.03 12.47
N LYS A 43 17.15 -1.08 11.74
CA LYS A 43 18.25 -1.65 10.95
C LYS A 43 18.52 -0.81 9.69
N ALA A 44 19.79 -0.72 9.29
CA ALA A 44 20.25 -0.10 8.05
C ALA A 44 19.72 1.33 7.82
N ASP A 45 19.45 2.06 8.91
CA ASP A 45 18.88 3.41 8.89
C ASP A 45 17.55 3.54 8.11
N ARG A 46 16.75 2.48 8.08
CA ARG A 46 15.41 2.49 7.45
C ARG A 46 14.31 2.60 8.49
N ARG A 47 13.34 3.48 8.22
CA ARG A 47 12.18 3.79 9.08
C ARG A 47 10.88 3.73 8.32
N PHE A 48 10.24 2.56 8.39
CA PHE A 48 9.00 2.26 7.68
C PHE A 48 7.75 2.41 8.57
N ASP A 49 7.90 2.56 9.89
CA ASP A 49 6.81 2.90 10.81
C ASP A 49 6.19 4.27 10.54
N THR A 50 6.92 5.14 9.84
CA THR A 50 6.47 6.48 9.43
C THR A 50 6.20 6.58 7.92
N LEU A 51 6.26 5.47 7.18
CA LEU A 51 6.06 5.48 5.73
C LEU A 51 4.57 5.72 5.41
N PRO A 52 4.21 6.79 4.68
CA PRO A 52 2.81 7.06 4.34
C PRO A 52 2.26 5.97 3.43
N GLY A 53 1.01 5.55 3.65
CA GLY A 53 0.35 4.55 2.80
C GLY A 53 0.08 4.99 1.36
N VAL A 54 0.33 6.26 1.02
CA VAL A 54 0.21 6.82 -0.32
C VAL A 54 1.51 7.53 -0.71
N ILE A 55 1.90 7.41 -1.97
CA ILE A 55 3.10 8.05 -2.51
C ILE A 55 2.82 9.54 -2.71
N THR A 56 3.33 10.37 -1.79
CA THR A 56 3.09 11.83 -1.80
C THR A 56 4.21 12.63 -2.43
N ASN A 57 5.42 12.08 -2.52
CA ASN A 57 6.60 12.70 -3.09
C ASN A 57 7.65 11.65 -3.49
N ASN A 58 8.74 12.09 -4.10
CA ASN A 58 9.82 11.20 -4.57
C ASN A 58 10.51 10.44 -3.44
N GLN A 59 10.65 11.01 -2.24
CA GLN A 59 11.28 10.31 -1.11
C GLN A 59 10.43 9.11 -0.67
N VAL A 60 9.10 9.28 -0.65
CA VAL A 60 8.18 8.17 -0.35
C VAL A 60 8.21 7.13 -1.47
N LEU A 61 8.24 7.56 -2.74
CA LEU A 61 8.37 6.67 -3.89
C LEU A 61 9.65 5.82 -3.81
N GLU A 62 10.79 6.46 -3.55
CA GLU A 62 12.09 5.80 -3.43
C GLU A 62 12.08 4.76 -2.30
N ALA A 63 11.50 5.07 -1.14
CA ALA A 63 11.37 4.11 -0.04
C ALA A 63 10.54 2.87 -0.43
N TYR A 64 9.43 3.05 -1.15
CA TYR A 64 8.65 1.93 -1.66
C TYR A 64 9.42 1.13 -2.72
N GLN A 65 10.18 1.80 -3.60
CA GLN A 65 11.00 1.14 -4.60
C GLN A 65 12.08 0.28 -3.94
N GLU A 66 12.77 0.79 -2.91
CA GLU A 66 13.77 0.03 -2.17
C GLU A 66 13.16 -1.22 -1.51
N ILE A 67 11.94 -1.12 -0.96
CA ILE A 67 11.23 -2.30 -0.43
C ILE A 67 11.02 -3.33 -1.54
N VAL A 68 10.48 -2.91 -2.69
CA VAL A 68 10.21 -3.80 -3.83
C VAL A 68 11.50 -4.43 -4.36
N ASP A 69 12.60 -3.66 -4.42
CA ASP A 69 13.91 -4.15 -4.87
C ASP A 69 14.43 -5.25 -3.93
N GLN A 70 14.34 -5.06 -2.61
CA GLN A 70 14.76 -6.08 -1.65
C GLN A 70 13.88 -7.34 -1.69
N LEU A 71 12.58 -7.19 -1.95
CA LEU A 71 11.67 -8.33 -2.13
C LEU A 71 12.00 -9.11 -3.41
N ASN A 72 12.26 -8.42 -4.51
CA ASN A 72 12.64 -9.05 -5.78
C ASN A 72 14.01 -9.75 -5.70
N LEU A 73 14.90 -9.27 -4.83
CA LEU A 73 16.18 -9.91 -4.54
C LEU A 73 16.07 -11.06 -3.53
N GLU A 74 14.87 -11.31 -2.97
CA GLU A 74 14.64 -12.26 -1.88
C GLU A 74 15.54 -12.00 -0.65
N ALA A 75 16.08 -10.79 -0.52
CA ALA A 75 16.97 -10.39 0.57
C ALA A 75 16.20 -10.01 1.84
N MET A 76 14.92 -9.67 1.68
CA MET A 76 14.00 -9.35 2.77
C MET A 76 12.69 -10.15 2.60
N PRO A 77 12.09 -10.62 3.70
CA PRO A 77 12.65 -10.68 5.05
C PRO A 77 13.84 -11.68 5.11
N PRO A 78 14.86 -11.43 5.94
CA PRO A 78 15.94 -12.39 6.12
C PRO A 78 15.42 -13.65 6.84
N GLU A 79 16.11 -14.77 6.63
CA GLU A 79 15.97 -15.93 7.52
C GLU A 79 16.35 -15.53 8.96
N ASP A 80 15.69 -16.13 9.94
CA ASP A 80 15.81 -15.76 11.37
C ASP A 80 17.24 -15.92 11.93
#